data_AF-A0A4Q3KE23-F1
#
_entry.id   AF-A0A4Q3KE23-F1
#
_cell.length_a   1.000
_cell.length_b   1.000
_cell.length_c   1.000
_cell.angle_alpha   90.00
_cell.angle_beta   90.00
_cell.angle_gamma   90.00
#
_symmetry.space_group_name_H-M   'P 1'
#
loop_
_entity.id
_entity.type
_entity.pdbx_description
1 polymer ?
#
loop_
_entity_poly.entity_id
_entity_poly.type
_entity_poly.pdbx_seq_one_letter_code
_entity_poly.pdbx_strand_id
1 'polypeptide(L)'
;MLTVSRTGPTIAEVIASVRDVPARIIPYAASTALTRTAKHAELVELPAEMRKVFRNPVAYTINSLRVEPSTKDTLRARVMVKDKAAGKVSS
;
A
#
# COMPACT_ATOMS: atom_id res chain seq x y z
N MET A 1 -56.23 2.15 -18.37
CA MET A 1 -55.43 3.32 -17.98
C MET A 1 -53.97 2.88 -18.00
N LEU A 2 -53.16 3.39 -18.92
CA LEU A 2 -51.79 2.90 -19.14
C LEU A 2 -50.81 3.88 -18.46
N THR A 3 -50.18 3.45 -17.37
CA THR A 3 -49.19 4.26 -16.65
C THR A 3 -47.79 3.91 -17.12
N VAL A 4 -47.20 4.78 -17.94
CA VAL A 4 -45.80 4.66 -18.35
C VAL A 4 -44.94 5.36 -17.30
N SER A 5 -44.13 4.58 -16.59
CA SER A 5 -43.16 5.10 -15.63
C SER A 5 -41.75 4.97 -16.20
N ARG A 6 -40.85 5.87 -15.80
CA ARG A 6 -39.45 5.90 -16.25
C ARG A 6 -38.69 4.66 -15.75
N THR A 7 -38.12 3.88 -16.66
CA THR A 7 -37.30 2.68 -16.35
C THR A 7 -35.80 2.99 -16.31
N GLY A 8 -35.40 4.14 -15.77
CA GLY A 8 -34.01 4.59 -15.77
C GLY A 8 -33.56 5.09 -14.41
N PRO A 9 -32.26 5.02 -14.10
CA PRO A 9 -31.73 5.44 -12.82
C PRO A 9 -32.08 6.91 -12.56
N THR A 10 -32.49 7.18 -11.33
CA THR A 10 -32.83 8.55 -10.92
C THR A 10 -31.56 9.40 -10.90
N ILE A 11 -31.69 10.71 -11.08
CA ILE A 11 -30.51 11.59 -11.03
C ILE A 11 -29.81 11.52 -9.66
N ALA A 12 -30.57 11.21 -8.60
CA ALA A 12 -30.05 10.94 -7.27
C ALA A 12 -29.15 9.68 -7.23
N GLU A 13 -29.54 8.59 -7.89
CA GLU A 13 -28.72 7.37 -8.01
C GLU A 13 -27.44 7.62 -8.80
N VAL A 14 -27.52 8.42 -9.88
CA VAL A 14 -26.33 8.80 -10.65
C VAL A 14 -25.38 9.64 -9.79
N ILE A 15 -25.90 10.63 -9.05
CA ILE A 15 -25.10 11.46 -8.13
C ILE A 15 -24.47 10.62 -7.01
N ALA A 16 -25.20 9.67 -6.44
CA ALA A 16 -24.68 8.76 -5.42
C ALA A 16 -23.51 7.93 -5.96
N SER A 17 -23.63 7.39 -7.18
CA SER A 17 -22.59 6.58 -7.80
C SER A 17 -21.26 7.33 -7.99
N VAL A 18 -21.32 8.64 -8.28
CA VAL A 18 -20.13 9.50 -8.41
C VAL A 18 -19.45 9.75 -7.06
N ARG A 19 -20.22 9.87 -5.97
CA ARG A 19 -19.67 10.09 -4.62
C ARG A 19 -18.93 8.86 -4.09
N ASP A 20 -19.29 7.66 -4.53
CA ASP A 20 -18.63 6.42 -4.11
C ASP A 20 -17.28 6.20 -4.80
N VAL A 21 -17.01 6.87 -5.92
CA VAL A 21 -15.75 6.71 -6.67
C VAL A 21 -14.55 7.18 -5.86
N PRO A 22 -14.50 8.41 -5.30
CA PRO A 22 -13.40 8.85 -4.45
C PRO A 22 -13.15 7.92 -3.26
N ALA A 23 -14.22 7.48 -2.58
CA ALA A 23 -14.13 6.58 -1.42
C ALA A 23 -13.44 5.27 -1.78
N ARG A 24 -13.60 4.79 -3.02
CA ARG A 24 -12.95 3.57 -3.50
C ARG A 24 -11.53 3.81 -3.98
N ILE A 25 -11.21 4.95 -4.60
CA ILE A 25 -9.90 5.19 -5.24
C ILE A 25 -8.84 5.68 -4.24
N ILE A 26 -9.22 6.51 -3.26
CA ILE A 26 -8.30 7.10 -2.29
C ILE A 26 -7.48 6.02 -1.53
N PRO A 27 -8.09 4.91 -1.03
CA PRO A 27 -7.33 3.86 -0.36
C PRO A 27 -6.28 3.17 -1.25
N TYR A 28 -6.57 2.97 -2.55
CA TYR A 28 -5.58 2.37 -3.46
C TYR A 28 -4.42 3.32 -3.74
N ALA A 29 -4.71 4.61 -3.93
CA ALA A 29 -3.69 5.62 -4.11
C ALA A 29 -2.79 5.73 -2.87
N ALA A 30 -3.39 5.76 -1.67
CA ALA A 30 -2.66 5.77 -0.40
C ALA A 30 -1.80 4.51 -0.22
N SER A 31 -2.36 3.33 -0.47
CA SER A 31 -1.62 2.06 -0.41
C SER A 31 -0.43 2.03 -1.37
N THR A 32 -0.60 2.60 -2.56
CA THR A 32 0.48 2.71 -3.57
C THR A 32 1.56 3.66 -3.10
N ALA A 33 1.20 4.82 -2.58
CA ALA A 33 2.14 5.80 -2.04
C ALA A 33 2.97 5.21 -0.89
N LEU A 34 2.30 4.58 0.08
CA LEU A 34 2.97 3.92 1.22
C LEU A 34 3.95 2.84 0.77
N THR A 35 3.54 2.01 -0.19
CA THR A 35 4.39 0.95 -0.73
C THR A 35 5.61 1.51 -1.46
N ARG A 36 5.44 2.62 -2.21
CA ARG A 36 6.56 3.31 -2.87
C ARG A 36 7.54 3.90 -1.87
N THR A 37 7.04 4.55 -0.81
CA THR A 37 7.88 5.08 0.27
C THR A 37 8.67 3.98 0.96
N ALA A 38 8.03 2.85 1.29
CA ALA A 38 8.71 1.72 1.91
C ALA A 38 9.81 1.13 1.01
N LYS A 39 9.55 1.00 -0.29
CA LYS A 39 10.58 0.56 -1.27
C LYS A 39 11.75 1.54 -1.37
N HIS A 40 11.47 2.83 -1.33
CA HIS A 40 12.53 3.84 -1.34
C HIS A 40 13.41 3.73 -0.09
N ALA A 41 12.79 3.55 1.08
CA ALA A 41 13.52 3.33 2.33
C ALA A 41 14.37 2.05 2.29
N GLU A 42 13.83 0.94 1.77
CA GLU A 42 14.55 -0.34 1.63
C GLU A 42 15.77 -0.24 0.70
N LEU A 43 15.64 0.45 -0.43
CA LEU A 43 16.66 0.42 -1.49
C LEU A 43 17.71 1.53 -1.36
N VAL A 44 17.35 2.66 -0.75
CA VAL A 44 18.18 3.88 -0.78
C VAL A 44 18.59 4.28 0.63
N GLU A 45 17.63 4.74 1.44
CA GLU A 45 17.90 5.38 2.72
C GLU A 45 18.54 4.41 3.73
N LEU A 46 17.91 3.26 3.97
CA LEU A 46 18.41 2.32 4.96
C LEU A 46 19.76 1.73 4.54
N PRO A 47 19.98 1.25 3.30
CA PRO A 47 21.31 0.84 2.86
C PRO A 47 22.37 1.93 2.97
N ALA A 48 22.03 3.20 2.74
CA ALA A 48 22.97 4.31 2.90
C ALA A 48 23.37 4.49 4.37
N GLU A 49 22.41 4.52 5.29
CA GLU A 49 22.66 4.64 6.72
C GLU A 49 23.39 3.42 7.30
N MET A 50 23.03 2.22 6.88
CA MET A 50 23.71 0.98 7.27
C MET A 50 25.19 1.00 6.89
N ARG A 51 25.56 1.59 5.74
CA ARG A 51 26.96 1.76 5.34
C ARG A 51 27.72 2.77 6.20
N LYS A 52 27.03 3.77 6.76
CA LYS A 52 27.64 4.78 7.63
C LYS A 52 27.85 4.27 9.05
N VAL A 53 26.86 3.57 9.59
CA VAL A 53 26.84 3.18 11.02
C VAL A 53 27.52 1.84 11.28
N PHE A 54 27.38 0.86 10.37
CA PHE A 54 27.97 -0.45 10.61
C PHE A 54 29.45 -0.50 10.21
N ARG A 55 30.23 -1.23 11.01
CA ARG A 55 31.64 -1.50 10.73
C ARG A 55 31.75 -2.69 9.78
N ASN A 56 32.28 -2.44 8.57
CA ASN A 56 32.44 -3.44 7.50
C ASN A 56 31.14 -4.21 7.13
N PRO A 57 30.08 -3.51 6.71
CA PRO A 57 28.84 -4.17 6.33
C PRO A 57 29.03 -4.98 5.05
N VAL A 58 28.88 -6.29 5.14
CA VAL A 58 28.90 -7.18 3.97
C VAL A 58 27.59 -7.07 3.19
N ALA A 59 27.62 -7.37 1.89
CA ALA A 59 26.46 -7.26 1.00
C ALA A 59 25.24 -8.05 1.50
N TYR A 60 25.46 -9.17 2.19
CA TYR A 60 24.40 -9.95 2.81
C TYR A 60 23.61 -9.16 3.87
N THR A 61 24.30 -8.38 4.70
CA THR A 61 23.68 -7.55 5.74
C THR A 61 22.87 -6.42 5.10
N ILE A 62 23.40 -5.75 4.08
CA ILE A 62 22.69 -4.66 3.38
C ILE A 62 21.45 -5.18 2.63
N ASN A 63 21.54 -6.35 2.00
CA ASN A 63 20.43 -6.96 1.25
C ASN A 63 19.47 -7.76 2.15
N SER A 64 19.63 -7.69 3.47
CA SER A 64 18.76 -8.38 4.43
C SER A 64 17.40 -7.70 4.58
N LEU A 65 17.20 -6.49 4.06
CA LEU A 65 15.91 -5.80 4.15
C LEU A 65 14.87 -6.42 3.20
N ARG A 66 13.60 -6.34 3.59
CA ARG A 66 12.40 -6.68 2.78
C ARG A 66 11.26 -5.72 3.05
N VAL A 67 10.46 -5.42 2.04
CA VAL A 67 9.20 -4.66 2.19
C VAL A 67 8.00 -5.59 2.35
N GLU A 68 7.20 -5.33 3.38
CA GLU A 68 5.80 -5.76 3.48
C GLU A 68 4.93 -4.66 2.85
N PRO A 69 4.31 -4.91 1.68
CA PRO A 69 3.54 -3.90 0.96
C PRO A 69 2.23 -3.57 1.68
N SER A 70 1.75 -2.35 1.47
CA SER A 70 0.44 -1.94 1.98
C SER A 70 -0.68 -2.58 1.17
N THR A 71 -1.80 -2.87 1.84
CA THR A 71 -3.09 -3.17 1.19
C THR A 71 -4.08 -2.03 1.41
N LYS A 72 -5.13 -1.98 0.60
CA LYS A 72 -6.22 -0.99 0.74
C LYS A 72 -6.94 -1.06 2.09
N ASP A 73 -6.89 -2.22 2.74
CA ASP A 73 -7.59 -2.50 4.01
C ASP A 73 -6.72 -2.20 5.23
N THR A 74 -5.39 -2.37 5.11
CA THR A 74 -4.44 -2.17 6.22
C THR A 74 -3.72 -0.81 6.17
N LEU A 75 -3.64 -0.19 4.99
CA LEU A 75 -3.03 1.12 4.73
C LEU A 75 -1.70 1.32 5.47
N ARG A 76 -0.85 0.30 5.44
CA ARG A 76 0.44 0.33 6.12
C ARG A 76 1.46 -0.51 5.37
N ALA A 77 2.60 0.08 5.06
CA ALA A 77 3.78 -0.61 4.54
C ALA A 77 4.88 -0.64 5.59
N ARG A 78 5.64 -1.73 5.68
CA ARG A 78 6.75 -1.88 6.64
C ARG A 78 8.00 -2.37 5.93
N VAL A 79 9.16 -1.88 6.38
CA VAL A 79 10.47 -2.44 6.02
C VAL A 79 10.93 -3.31 7.18
N MET A 80 11.28 -4.55 6.91
CA MET A 80 11.69 -5.53 7.90
C MET A 80 13.02 -6.16 7.51
N VAL A 81 13.72 -6.77 8.48
CA VAL A 81 14.87 -7.63 8.22
C VAL A 81 14.36 -9.04 7.86
N LYS A 82 14.99 -9.67 6.88
CA LYS A 82 14.78 -11.07 6.48
C LYS A 82 15.30 -11.96 7.59
N ASP A 83 14.39 -12.62 8.28
CA ASP A 83 14.71 -13.72 9.16
C ASP A 83 14.42 -15.05 8.43
N LYS A 84 15.25 -16.09 8.66
CA LYS A 84 14.99 -17.44 8.13
C LYS A 84 13.66 -18.02 8.64
N ALA A 85 13.13 -17.47 9.74
CA ALA A 85 11.84 -17.81 10.33
C ALA A 85 10.65 -16.97 9.84
N ALA A 86 10.76 -16.25 8.72
CA ALA A 86 9.65 -15.45 8.16
C ALA A 86 8.55 -16.32 7.50
N GLY A 87 8.08 -17.35 8.19
CA GLY A 87 6.72 -17.84 8.04
C GLY A 87 5.76 -16.75 8.49
N LYS A 88 4.65 -16.59 7.75
CA LYS A 88 3.64 -15.54 7.91
C LYS A 88 3.34 -15.23 9.40
N VAL A 89 3.65 -14.02 9.84
CA VAL A 89 3.08 -13.45 11.05
C VAL A 89 2.02 -12.46 10.60
N SER A 90 0.77 -12.91 10.50
CA SER A 90 -0.37 -12.00 10.51
C SER A 90 -0.73 -11.72 11.96
N SER A 91 -0.68 -10.45 12.35
CA SER A 91 -1.29 -9.92 13.57
C SER A 91 -2.29 -8.86 13.17
#